data_AF-M9M4H6-F1
#
_entry.id   AF-M9M4H6-F1
#
_cell.length_a   1.000
_cell.length_b   1.000
_cell.length_c   1.000
_cell.angle_alpha   90.00
_cell.angle_beta   90.00
_cell.angle_gamma   90.00
#
_symmetry.space_group_name_H-M   'P 1'
#
loop_
_entity.id
_entity.type
_entity.pdbx_description
1 polymer ?
#
loop_
_entity_poly.entity_id
_entity_poly.type
_entity_poly.pdbx_seq_one_letter_code
_entity_poly.pdbx_strand_id
1 'polypeptide(L)'
;MANISILKNGKAKSIRFSPLEAICKTLDCQPGDILEYKCDEDTQEIPRIGENEILIKVSYTSVNDADIKTRLGNKGKGNFPLIFGLDVAGVIEEVPHNSNFSKGERVIYFPKNGSYVNIGRKFPNFIGRLQHIPHS
;
A
#
# COMPACT_ATOMS: atom_id res chain seq x y z
N MET A 1 -7.18 -3.60 -25.32
CA MET A 1 -8.57 -3.13 -25.14
C MET A 1 -9.01 -3.43 -23.71
N ALA A 2 -9.48 -2.41 -22.98
CA ALA A 2 -10.05 -2.61 -21.65
C ALA A 2 -11.55 -2.93 -21.80
N ASN A 3 -12.03 -3.97 -21.13
CA ASN A 3 -13.43 -4.36 -21.19
C ASN A 3 -14.27 -3.39 -20.34
N ILE A 4 -15.12 -2.58 -20.98
CA ILE A 4 -15.98 -1.57 -20.32
C ILE A 4 -16.86 -2.19 -19.22
N SER A 5 -17.22 -3.48 -19.34
CA SER A 5 -17.97 -4.19 -18.30
C SER A 5 -17.25 -4.30 -16.95
N ILE A 6 -15.91 -4.26 -16.94
CA ILE A 6 -15.12 -4.29 -15.69
C ILE A 6 -15.30 -2.99 -14.90
N LEU A 7 -15.36 -1.85 -15.61
CA LEU A 7 -15.61 -0.54 -15.01
C LEU A 7 -17.06 -0.44 -14.50
N LYS A 8 -18.04 -0.82 -15.32
CA LYS A 8 -19.47 -0.75 -14.95
C LYS A 8 -19.83 -1.57 -13.71
N ASN A 9 -19.14 -2.70 -13.50
CA ASN A 9 -19.42 -3.60 -12.37
C ASN A 9 -18.53 -3.33 -11.14
N GLY A 10 -17.77 -2.23 -11.10
CA GLY A 10 -16.90 -1.90 -9.97
C GLY A 10 -15.73 -2.88 -9.76
N LYS A 11 -15.43 -3.73 -10.76
CA LYS A 11 -14.37 -4.76 -10.65
C LYS A 11 -12.98 -4.25 -11.07
N ALA A 12 -12.89 -2.99 -11.49
CA ALA A 12 -11.64 -2.36 -11.89
C ALA A 12 -10.76 -2.10 -10.66
N LYS A 13 -9.61 -2.78 -10.58
CA LYS A 13 -8.64 -2.61 -9.48
C LYS A 13 -7.64 -1.48 -9.70
N SER A 14 -7.44 -1.07 -10.95
CA SER A 14 -6.54 0.03 -11.31
C SER A 14 -6.94 0.64 -12.65
N ILE A 15 -6.64 1.92 -12.83
CA ILE A 15 -6.77 2.63 -14.11
C ILE A 15 -5.42 3.25 -14.46
N ARG A 16 -5.02 3.17 -15.73
CA ARG A 16 -3.84 3.88 -16.21
C ARG A 16 -4.18 5.36 -16.39
N PHE A 17 -3.18 6.23 -16.22
CA PHE A 17 -3.36 7.67 -16.42
C PHE A 17 -3.80 8.02 -17.84
N SER A 18 -3.30 7.34 -18.88
CA SER A 18 -3.68 7.66 -20.27
C SER A 18 -5.16 7.42 -20.59
N PRO A 19 -5.80 6.30 -20.18
CA PRO A 19 -7.25 6.16 -20.21
C PRO A 19 -8.00 7.24 -19.42
N LEU A 20 -7.55 7.57 -18.21
CA LEU A 20 -8.20 8.58 -17.36
C LEU A 20 -8.15 9.97 -18.00
N GLU A 21 -7.01 10.33 -18.61
CA GLU A 21 -6.80 11.56 -19.36
C GLU A 21 -7.71 11.63 -20.59
N ALA A 22 -7.86 10.53 -21.33
CA ALA A 22 -8.77 10.47 -22.48
C ALA A 22 -10.24 10.68 -22.09
N ILE A 23 -10.66 10.18 -20.93
CA ILE A 23 -11.99 10.42 -20.37
C ILE A 23 -12.13 11.91 -20.02
N CYS A 24 -11.17 12.46 -19.27
CA CYS A 24 -11.16 13.87 -18.87
C CYS A 24 -11.22 14.83 -20.07
N LYS A 25 -10.47 14.53 -21.14
CA LYS A 25 -10.48 15.31 -22.39
C LYS A 25 -11.84 15.29 -23.09
N THR A 26 -12.58 14.18 -22.98
CA THR A 26 -13.91 14.05 -23.59
C THR A 26 -14.99 14.76 -22.77
N LEU A 27 -14.84 14.77 -21.45
CA LEU A 27 -15.81 15.34 -20.51
C LEU A 27 -15.49 16.79 -20.10
N ASP A 28 -14.36 17.34 -20.56
CA ASP A 28 -13.83 18.65 -20.17
C ASP A 28 -13.74 18.83 -18.64
N CYS A 29 -13.11 17.85 -17.98
CA CYS A 29 -12.97 17.82 -16.52
C CYS A 29 -11.55 17.48 -16.09
N GLN A 30 -11.28 17.56 -14.80
CA GLN A 30 -10.06 17.08 -14.16
C GLN A 30 -10.25 15.66 -13.61
N PRO A 31 -9.17 14.89 -13.41
CA PRO A 31 -9.24 13.58 -12.76
C PRO A 31 -9.95 13.58 -11.40
N GLY A 32 -9.79 14.67 -10.62
CA GLY A 32 -10.44 14.85 -9.33
C GLY A 32 -11.96 14.99 -9.40
N ASP A 33 -12.51 15.35 -10.57
CA ASP A 33 -13.96 15.46 -10.77
C ASP A 33 -14.63 14.09 -11.00
N ILE A 34 -13.84 13.07 -11.37
CA ILE A 34 -14.32 11.70 -11.65
C ILE A 34 -14.01 10.76 -10.48
N LEU A 35 -12.91 11.00 -9.78
CA LEU A 35 -12.42 10.11 -8.72
C LEU A 35 -12.92 10.58 -7.34
N GLU A 36 -13.75 9.76 -6.73
CA GLU A 36 -14.13 9.88 -5.32
C GLU A 36 -13.39 8.80 -4.51
N TYR A 37 -12.76 9.19 -3.40
CA TYR A 37 -12.26 8.23 -2.44
C TYR A 37 -13.41 7.75 -1.55
N LYS A 38 -13.71 6.45 -1.59
CA LYS A 38 -14.63 5.80 -0.66
C LYS A 38 -13.85 4.94 0.32
N CYS A 39 -13.93 5.28 1.61
CA CYS A 39 -13.47 4.42 2.70
C CYS A 39 -14.45 3.25 2.86
N ASP A 40 -14.22 2.15 2.14
CA ASP A 40 -14.89 0.89 2.47
C ASP A 40 -14.08 0.21 3.58
N GLU A 41 -14.45 0.43 4.85
CA GLU A 41 -13.78 -0.19 6.00
C GLU A 41 -13.89 -1.74 5.98
N ASP A 42 -14.89 -2.28 5.26
CA ASP A 42 -15.24 -3.70 5.27
C ASP A 42 -14.64 -4.58 4.15
N THR A 43 -13.90 -4.02 3.18
CA THR A 43 -13.47 -4.80 1.99
C THR A 43 -11.99 -5.14 1.93
N GLN A 44 -11.21 -4.86 2.98
CA GLN A 44 -9.81 -5.25 3.00
C GLN A 44 -9.64 -6.69 3.50
N GLU A 45 -9.46 -7.63 2.57
CA GLU A 45 -8.96 -8.97 2.91
C GLU A 45 -7.66 -8.85 3.70
N ILE A 46 -7.74 -9.10 5.01
CA ILE A 46 -6.57 -9.18 5.86
C ILE A 46 -5.76 -10.39 5.40
N PRO A 47 -4.53 -10.21 4.88
CA PRO A 47 -3.77 -11.32 4.35
C PRO A 47 -3.33 -12.22 5.51
N ARG A 48 -3.50 -13.54 5.34
CA ARG A 48 -2.96 -14.53 6.29
C ARG A 48 -1.43 -14.43 6.31
N ILE A 49 -0.84 -14.45 7.50
CA ILE A 49 0.61 -14.48 7.65
C ILE A 49 1.17 -15.85 7.27
N GLY A 50 2.35 -15.87 6.64
CA GLY A 50 3.16 -17.08 6.52
C GLY A 50 3.88 -17.44 7.82
N GLU A 51 4.51 -18.62 7.89
CA GLU A 51 5.16 -19.15 9.11
C GLU A 51 6.19 -18.19 9.75
N ASN A 52 6.79 -17.30 8.96
CA ASN A 52 7.81 -16.35 9.41
C ASN A 52 7.48 -14.90 9.03
N GLU A 53 6.21 -14.57 8.84
CA GLU A 53 5.77 -13.20 8.55
C GLU A 53 5.00 -12.63 9.74
N ILE A 54 5.15 -11.33 9.96
CA ILE A 54 4.28 -10.59 10.86
C ILE A 54 3.34 -9.69 10.06
N LEU A 55 2.16 -9.45 10.62
CA LEU A 55 1.18 -8.54 10.09
C LEU A 55 1.33 -7.19 10.77
N ILE A 56 1.40 -6.12 9.99
CA ILE A 56 1.58 -4.77 10.50
C ILE A 56 0.46 -3.90 9.95
N LYS A 57 -0.30 -3.28 10.87
CA LYS A 57 -1.20 -2.18 10.53
C LYS A 57 -0.36 -0.94 10.27
N VAL A 58 -0.41 -0.44 9.05
CA VAL A 58 0.33 0.75 8.63
C VAL A 58 -0.29 1.97 9.32
N SER A 59 0.52 2.74 10.02
CA SER A 59 0.12 4.02 10.61
C SER A 59 0.58 5.18 9.74
N TYR A 60 1.82 5.12 9.25
CA TYR A 60 2.43 6.16 8.43
C TYR A 60 3.33 5.54 7.36
N THR A 61 3.42 6.24 6.24
CA THR A 61 4.31 5.96 5.11
C THR A 61 4.70 7.28 4.48
N SER A 62 5.88 7.36 3.89
CA SER A 62 6.37 8.59 3.25
C SER A 62 6.24 8.56 1.73
N VAL A 63 6.15 9.75 1.14
CA VAL A 63 6.23 9.94 -0.31
C VAL A 63 7.63 10.41 -0.67
N ASN A 64 8.30 9.67 -1.55
CA ASN A 64 9.69 9.89 -1.93
C ASN A 64 9.84 10.04 -3.45
N ASP A 65 10.94 10.65 -3.88
CA ASP A 65 11.31 10.73 -5.30
C ASP A 65 11.48 9.33 -5.96
N ALA A 66 11.81 8.32 -5.15
CA ALA A 66 11.85 6.93 -5.59
C ALA A 66 10.50 6.41 -6.12
N ASP A 67 9.38 6.93 -5.60
CA ASP A 67 8.03 6.57 -6.07
C ASP A 67 7.79 7.11 -7.48
N ILE A 68 8.23 8.35 -7.74
CA ILE A 68 8.17 8.99 -9.07
C ILE A 68 9.04 8.20 -10.06
N LYS A 69 10.28 7.88 -9.68
CA LYS A 69 11.19 7.08 -10.53
C LYS A 69 10.66 5.68 -10.81
N THR A 70 9.98 5.08 -9.83
CA THR A 70 9.30 3.78 -9.99
C THR A 70 8.14 3.89 -10.97
N ARG A 71 7.31 4.93 -10.84
CA ARG A 71 6.21 5.22 -11.77
C ARG A 71 6.66 5.44 -13.20
N LEU A 72 7.82 6.07 -13.40
CA LEU A 72 8.41 6.30 -14.72
C LEU A 72 9.11 5.06 -15.32
N GLY A 73 9.15 3.93 -14.59
CA GLY A 73 9.80 2.70 -15.05
C GLY A 73 11.33 2.70 -14.90
N ASN A 74 11.91 3.72 -14.28
CA ASN A 74 13.36 3.89 -14.18
C ASN A 74 13.98 3.16 -12.97
N LYS A 75 13.18 2.84 -11.95
CA LYS A 75 13.66 2.14 -10.74
C LYS A 75 12.80 0.97 -10.24
N GLY A 76 11.55 0.86 -10.70
CA GLY A 76 10.63 -0.18 -10.27
C GLY A 76 10.85 -1.50 -11.01
N LYS A 77 11.13 -2.59 -10.31
CA LYS A 77 11.01 -3.95 -10.85
C LYS A 77 9.67 -4.53 -10.39
N GLY A 78 8.82 -4.94 -11.33
CA GLY A 78 7.53 -5.57 -11.01
C GLY A 78 6.54 -5.49 -12.16
N ASN A 79 5.51 -6.33 -12.10
CA ASN A 79 4.38 -6.26 -13.02
C ASN A 79 3.26 -5.45 -12.40
N PHE A 80 2.52 -4.70 -13.21
CA PHE A 80 1.30 -4.06 -12.75
C PHE A 80 0.22 -5.13 -12.43
N PRO A 81 -0.59 -4.93 -11.38
CA PRO A 81 -0.62 -3.79 -10.45
C PRO A 81 0.56 -3.80 -9.46
N LEU A 82 1.23 -2.65 -9.33
CA LEU A 82 2.38 -2.46 -8.45
C LEU A 82 2.00 -1.48 -7.33
N ILE A 83 2.33 -1.85 -6.09
CA ILE A 83 2.15 -1.00 -4.91
C ILE A 83 3.47 -0.25 -4.69
N PHE A 84 3.38 1.06 -4.47
CA PHE A 84 4.54 1.95 -4.25
C PHE A 84 4.81 2.19 -2.76
N GLY A 85 5.84 2.98 -2.47
CA GLY A 85 6.27 3.32 -1.13
C GLY A 85 7.42 2.46 -0.62
N LEU A 86 8.31 3.07 0.17
CA LEU A 86 9.58 2.47 0.59
C LEU A 86 9.61 2.08 2.07
N ASP A 87 8.90 2.81 2.91
CA ASP A 87 8.94 2.71 4.37
C ASP A 87 7.54 2.61 4.96
N VAL A 88 7.45 1.95 6.10
CA VAL A 88 6.26 1.87 6.93
C VAL A 88 6.66 2.13 8.37
N ALA A 89 5.95 3.03 9.03
CA ALA A 89 5.83 3.02 10.49
C ALA A 89 4.42 2.53 10.85
N GLY A 90 4.33 1.59 11.78
CA GLY A 90 3.05 0.93 12.08
C GLY A 90 3.05 0.18 13.39
N VAL A 91 1.96 -0.55 13.61
CA VAL A 91 1.73 -1.38 14.81
C VAL A 91 1.57 -2.83 14.39
N ILE A 92 2.21 -3.73 15.13
CA ILE A 92 2.09 -5.17 14.88
C ILE A 92 0.68 -5.64 15.25
N GLU A 93 -0.01 -6.27 14.31
CA GLU A 93 -1.38 -6.78 14.46
C GLU A 93 -1.40 -8.30 14.73
N GLU A 94 -0.45 -9.04 14.14
CA GLU A 94 -0.32 -10.50 14.25
C GLU A 94 1.15 -10.94 14.16
N VAL A 95 1.51 -11.98 14.91
CA VAL A 95 2.86 -12.58 14.93
C VAL A 95 2.77 -14.10 14.94
N PRO A 96 3.76 -14.82 14.39
CA PRO A 96 3.84 -16.28 14.53
C PRO A 96 4.20 -16.66 15.97
N HIS A 97 3.90 -17.91 16.35
CA HIS A 97 4.07 -18.41 17.72
C HIS A 97 5.51 -18.24 18.27
N ASN A 98 6.53 -18.35 17.41
CA ASN A 98 7.94 -18.27 17.79
C ASN A 98 8.57 -16.90 17.47
N SER A 99 7.76 -15.84 17.43
CA SER A 99 8.23 -14.49 17.13
C SER A 99 8.92 -13.84 18.32
N ASN A 100 9.99 -13.09 18.05
CA ASN A 100 10.60 -12.19 19.04
C ASN A 100 9.85 -10.85 19.16
N PHE A 101 8.73 -10.69 18.46
CA PHE A 101 7.86 -9.51 18.48
C PHE A 101 6.50 -9.85 19.07
N SER A 102 5.87 -8.86 19.67
CA SER A 102 4.54 -8.96 20.26
C SER A 102 3.53 -8.09 19.51
N LYS A 103 2.27 -8.52 19.49
CA LYS A 103 1.15 -7.68 19.04
C LYS A 103 1.14 -6.36 19.83
N GLY A 104 0.90 -5.25 19.13
CA GLY A 104 0.88 -3.91 19.71
C GLY A 104 2.22 -3.17 19.72
N GLU A 105 3.34 -3.83 19.40
CA GLU A 105 4.63 -3.13 19.25
C GLU A 105 4.60 -2.15 18.08
N ARG A 106 5.18 -0.96 18.29
CA ARG A 106 5.40 0.01 17.23
C ARG A 106 6.70 -0.30 16.51
N VAL A 107 6.64 -0.35 15.19
CA VAL A 107 7.77 -0.75 14.36
C VAL A 107 7.93 0.13 13.13
N ILE A 108 9.15 0.16 12.61
CA ILE A 108 9.49 0.69 11.30
C ILE A 108 10.11 -0.41 10.45
N TYR A 109 9.74 -0.48 9.17
CA TYR A 109 10.36 -1.41 8.22
C TYR A 109 10.27 -0.92 6.78
N PHE A 110 11.06 -1.54 5.91
CA PHE A 110 11.10 -1.23 4.48
C PHE A 110 10.51 -2.41 3.67
N PRO A 111 9.25 -2.34 3.19
CA PRO A 111 8.64 -3.40 2.38
C PRO A 111 9.33 -3.58 1.03
N LYS A 112 9.30 -4.82 0.50
CA LYS A 112 9.69 -5.09 -0.89
C LYS A 112 8.57 -4.83 -1.89
N ASN A 113 7.31 -4.99 -1.44
CA ASN A 113 6.12 -4.92 -2.28
C ASN A 113 5.32 -3.62 -2.07
N GLY A 114 6.00 -2.54 -1.70
CA GLY A 114 5.35 -1.25 -1.44
C GLY A 114 4.80 -1.08 -0.03
N SER A 115 4.63 0.18 0.39
CA SER A 115 4.09 0.59 1.70
C SER A 115 2.75 1.32 1.62
N TYR A 116 2.25 1.65 0.42
CA TYR A 116 0.93 2.29 0.25
C TYR A 116 -0.20 1.27 0.36
N VAL A 117 -0.30 0.68 1.54
CA VAL A 117 -1.30 -0.31 1.95
C VAL A 117 -1.71 -0.02 3.39
N ASN A 118 -2.92 -0.44 3.78
CA ASN A 118 -3.35 -0.32 5.17
C ASN A 118 -2.77 -1.45 6.04
N ILE A 119 -2.52 -2.62 5.43
CA ILE A 119 -1.92 -3.77 6.10
C ILE A 119 -0.74 -4.28 5.29
N GLY A 120 0.41 -4.35 5.94
CA GLY A 120 1.66 -4.84 5.38
C GLY A 120 2.08 -6.19 5.97
N ARG A 121 2.89 -6.93 5.21
CA ARG A 121 3.54 -8.18 5.65
C ARG A 121 5.04 -8.03 5.57
N LYS A 122 5.74 -8.59 6.56
CA LYS A 122 7.20 -8.55 6.60
C LYS A 122 7.80 -9.69 7.41
N PHE A 123 8.95 -10.18 6.96
CA PHE A 123 9.80 -11.06 7.76
C PHE A 123 10.47 -10.29 8.92
N PRO A 124 10.46 -10.82 10.15
CA PRO A 124 10.98 -10.19 11.37
C PRO A 124 12.39 -9.61 11.27
N ASN A 125 13.26 -10.18 10.44
CA ASN A 125 14.70 -9.89 10.40
C ASN A 125 15.07 -8.46 9.97
N PHE A 126 14.13 -7.69 9.42
CA PHE A 126 14.38 -6.34 8.91
C PHE A 126 13.33 -5.35 9.43
N ILE A 127 13.11 -5.37 10.74
CA ILE A 127 12.12 -4.56 11.44
C ILE A 127 12.78 -3.88 12.63
N GLY A 128 12.71 -2.55 12.69
CA GLY A 128 13.18 -1.75 13.81
C GLY A 128 12.04 -1.48 14.80
N ARG A 129 12.31 -1.52 16.10
CA ARG A 129 11.36 -1.11 17.14
C ARG A 129 11.38 0.40 17.32
N LEU A 130 10.20 1.03 17.37
CA LEU A 130 10.06 2.44 17.69
C LEU A 130 9.80 2.59 19.19
N GLN A 131 10.83 3.02 19.92
CA GLN A 131 10.70 3.29 21.35
C GLN A 131 9.81 4.51 21.59
N HIS A 132 9.08 4.50 22.71
CA HIS A 132 8.39 5.69 23.19
C HIS A 132 9.44 6.69 23.66
N ILE A 133 9.55 7.84 23.00
CA ILE A 133 10.30 8.98 23.55
C ILE A 133 9.29 9.71 24.44
N PRO A 134 9.38 9.64 25.77
CA PRO A 134 8.49 10.41 26.63
C PRO A 134 8.68 11.89 26.30
N HIS A 135 7.60 12.58 25.94
CA HIS A 135 7.59 14.03 25.87
C HIS A 135 7.69 14.54 27.31
N SER A 136 8.81 15.19 27.63
CA SER A 136 9.03 15.96 28.86
C SER A 136 8.17 17.21 28.90
#